data_AF-A0A6M3XQC0-F1
#
_entry.id   AF-A0A6M3XQC0-F1
#
_cell.length_a   1.000
_cell.length_b   1.000
_cell.length_c   1.000
_cell.angle_alpha   90.00
_cell.angle_beta   90.00
_cell.angle_gamma   90.00
#
_symmetry.space_group_name_H-M   'P 1'
#
loop_
_entity.id
_entity.type
_entity.pdbx_description
1 polymer ?
#
loop_
_entity_poly.entity_id
_entity_poly.type
_entity_poly.pdbx_seq_one_letter_code
_entity_poly.pdbx_strand_id
1 'polypeptide(L)'
;MANWLTTREAVKRTGSINGDSQDAIIDRIIEAQSRQIDRVTRRFFIPRTETRLYRWPPILSFGRYSRSIVLWLDQDLLSVTTLQTKAQDASPTTIAATDYFTEPNNLGPPYDRIEIDQSSDAAWESGDTPQRSISVTGSWGYGNDTRSAGTVSSGLASDAAATSMVCSDSSLIGVGNTLLIGTEQIFVKDKINAALAAILIDGALTATQSQVTVTVDTGHGLVAGEVIMVGSERMYIEAVSTNDLTVVRAYDGSVLAAHANDTTVHVFRTLTIERGINGTTAAVHANAAAISVYEPPFDIVDWCVAEVLAAYAQHSAHWGRVAGTGEGAREFATRSLGGVRKDMIGRYQRLRMASI
;
A
#
# COMPACT_ATOMS: atom_id res chain seq x y z
N MET A 1 -7.95 4.43 -8.03
CA MET A 1 -8.47 4.06 -6.69
C MET A 1 -7.26 3.70 -5.85
N ALA A 2 -7.03 4.45 -4.78
CA ALA A 2 -5.89 4.27 -3.89
C ALA A 2 -5.87 2.85 -3.28
N ASN A 3 -4.68 2.36 -2.91
CA ASN A 3 -4.32 1.03 -2.39
C ASN A 3 -3.80 0.07 -3.46
N TRP A 4 -2.50 0.13 -3.72
CA TRP A 4 -1.81 -0.92 -4.45
C TRP A 4 -1.16 -1.88 -3.47
N LEU A 5 -1.15 -3.17 -3.84
CA LEU A 5 -0.51 -4.21 -3.02
C LEU A 5 0.99 -4.31 -3.26
N THR A 6 1.51 -3.66 -4.30
CA THR A 6 2.94 -3.60 -4.63
C THR A 6 3.29 -2.24 -5.20
N THR A 7 4.59 -1.94 -5.30
CA THR A 7 5.08 -0.67 -5.84
C THR A 7 5.51 -0.80 -7.30
N ARG A 8 5.51 0.34 -8.01
CA ARG A 8 6.08 0.42 -9.36
C ARG A 8 7.52 -0.06 -9.39
N GLU A 9 8.32 0.35 -8.41
CA GLU A 9 9.74 0.02 -8.30
C GLU A 9 9.97 -1.48 -8.06
N ALA A 10 9.12 -2.14 -7.26
CA ALA A 10 9.20 -3.58 -7.06
C ALA A 10 8.94 -4.34 -8.36
N VAL A 11 7.90 -3.94 -9.11
CA VAL A 11 7.57 -4.54 -10.40
C VAL A 11 8.68 -4.30 -11.42
N LYS A 12 9.19 -3.07 -11.54
CA LYS A 12 10.29 -2.74 -12.47
C LYS A 12 11.55 -3.52 -12.14
N ARG A 13 11.90 -3.65 -10.87
CA ARG A 13 13.07 -4.43 -10.41
C ARG A 13 12.93 -5.91 -10.74
N THR A 14 11.79 -6.52 -10.41
CA THR A 14 11.56 -7.96 -10.67
C THR A 14 11.45 -8.26 -12.16
N GLY A 15 10.86 -7.35 -12.94
CA GLY A 15 10.73 -7.49 -14.39
C GLY A 15 11.95 -7.04 -15.20
N SER A 16 13.00 -6.51 -14.55
CA SER A 16 14.13 -5.83 -15.21
C SER A 16 13.69 -4.79 -16.25
N ILE A 17 12.66 -4.01 -15.91
CA ILE A 17 12.09 -2.97 -16.76
C ILE A 17 12.75 -1.63 -16.42
N ASN A 18 13.35 -1.00 -17.42
CA ASN A 18 14.07 0.26 -17.28
C ASN A 18 13.31 1.44 -17.90
N GLY A 19 13.55 2.64 -17.38
CA GLY A 19 13.05 3.91 -17.87
C GLY A 19 11.57 4.15 -17.56
N ASP A 20 11.09 5.36 -17.88
CA ASP A 20 9.78 5.83 -17.39
C ASP A 20 8.65 5.63 -18.41
N SER A 21 8.99 5.27 -19.66
CA SER A 21 8.01 5.23 -20.76
C SER A 21 6.83 4.28 -20.54
N GLN A 22 7.01 3.28 -19.68
CA GLN A 22 6.01 2.25 -19.37
C GLN A 22 5.35 2.45 -18.00
N ASP A 23 5.77 3.44 -17.22
CA ASP A 23 5.34 3.64 -15.83
C ASP A 23 3.81 3.76 -15.74
N ALA A 24 3.19 4.58 -16.59
CA ALA A 24 1.74 4.78 -16.59
C ALA A 24 0.94 3.50 -16.90
N ILE A 25 1.50 2.58 -17.71
CA ILE A 25 0.86 1.30 -18.03
C ILE A 25 1.05 0.34 -16.85
N ILE A 26 2.27 0.26 -16.30
CA ILE A 26 2.59 -0.56 -15.13
C ILE A 26 1.67 -0.20 -13.96
N ASP A 27 1.55 1.09 -13.65
CA ASP A 27 0.68 1.63 -12.60
C ASP A 27 -0.78 1.18 -12.75
N ARG A 28 -1.32 1.29 -13.96
CA ARG A 28 -2.69 0.85 -14.26
C ARG A 28 -2.86 -0.66 -14.07
N ILE A 29 -1.86 -1.45 -14.45
CA ILE A 29 -1.89 -2.90 -14.28
C ILE A 29 -1.80 -3.25 -12.79
N ILE A 30 -0.92 -2.59 -12.02
CA ILE A 30 -0.82 -2.77 -10.56
C ILE A 30 -2.15 -2.48 -9.90
N GLU A 31 -2.80 -1.37 -10.25
CA GLU A 31 -4.13 -1.04 -9.73
C GLU A 31 -5.13 -2.16 -10.05
N ALA A 32 -5.22 -2.56 -11.32
CA ALA A 32 -6.17 -3.58 -11.75
C ALA A 32 -5.95 -4.94 -11.05
N GLN A 33 -4.70 -5.38 -10.92
CA GLN A 33 -4.38 -6.66 -10.26
C GLN A 33 -4.57 -6.59 -8.74
N SER A 34 -4.23 -5.47 -8.11
CA SER A 34 -4.52 -5.23 -6.68
C SER A 34 -6.01 -5.36 -6.39
N ARG A 35 -6.87 -4.70 -7.20
CA ARG A 35 -8.33 -4.79 -7.09
C ARG A 35 -8.83 -6.22 -7.38
N GLN A 36 -8.21 -6.92 -8.32
CA GLN A 36 -8.58 -8.29 -8.65
C GLN A 36 -8.29 -9.25 -7.50
N ILE A 37 -7.13 -9.10 -6.84
CA ILE A 37 -6.75 -9.88 -5.66
C ILE A 37 -7.75 -9.64 -4.52
N ASP A 38 -8.06 -8.38 -4.21
CA ASP A 38 -9.07 -8.03 -3.20
C ASP A 38 -10.43 -8.68 -3.53
N ARG A 39 -10.83 -8.69 -4.81
CA ARG A 39 -12.11 -9.27 -5.27
C ARG A 39 -12.17 -10.79 -5.14
N VAL A 40 -11.12 -11.51 -5.51
CA VAL A 40 -11.12 -12.98 -5.48
C VAL A 40 -10.93 -13.52 -4.07
N THR A 41 -10.16 -12.82 -3.24
CA THR A 41 -9.98 -13.14 -1.82
C THR A 41 -11.16 -12.66 -0.97
N ARG A 42 -11.89 -11.63 -1.43
CA ARG A 42 -12.93 -10.91 -0.68
C ARG A 42 -12.40 -10.30 0.62
N ARG A 43 -11.15 -9.86 0.59
CA ARG A 43 -10.45 -9.20 1.69
C ARG A 43 -9.84 -7.89 1.23
N PHE A 44 -9.53 -7.04 2.19
CA PHE A 44 -8.70 -5.87 1.98
C PHE A 44 -7.40 -6.07 2.74
N PHE A 45 -6.26 -5.95 2.05
CA PHE A 45 -4.95 -6.11 2.70
C PHE A 45 -4.34 -4.79 3.18
N ILE A 46 -4.94 -3.67 2.79
CA ILE A 46 -4.67 -2.35 3.37
C ILE A 46 -5.94 -1.94 4.15
N PRO A 47 -5.82 -1.64 5.45
CA PRO A 47 -6.97 -1.46 6.31
C PRO A 47 -7.70 -0.14 6.03
N ARG A 48 -9.00 -0.13 6.28
CA ARG A 48 -9.88 1.02 6.08
C ARG A 48 -10.61 1.36 7.36
N THR A 49 -10.74 2.64 7.62
CA THR A 49 -11.62 3.15 8.67
C THR A 49 -13.02 3.29 8.09
N GLU A 50 -13.93 2.41 8.45
CA GLU A 50 -15.28 2.38 7.89
C GLU A 50 -16.33 2.17 9.00
N THR A 51 -17.54 2.69 8.74
CA THR A 51 -18.74 2.34 9.49
C THR A 51 -19.54 1.36 8.65
N ARG A 52 -19.70 0.13 9.15
CA ARG A 52 -20.50 -0.92 8.51
C ARG A 52 -21.82 -1.09 9.25
N LEU A 53 -22.89 -1.18 8.48
CA LEU A 53 -24.25 -1.29 9.00
C LEU A 53 -24.80 -2.69 8.73
N TYR A 54 -25.39 -3.31 9.75
CA TYR A 54 -25.98 -4.64 9.66
C TYR A 54 -27.46 -4.60 10.04
N ARG A 55 -28.23 -5.47 9.40
CA ARG A 55 -29.63 -5.73 9.77
C ARG A 55 -29.67 -6.60 11.03
N TRP A 56 -30.62 -6.33 11.92
CA TRP A 56 -30.92 -7.19 13.05
C TRP A 56 -32.45 -7.39 13.24
N PRO A 57 -32.94 -8.63 13.45
CA PRO A 57 -32.19 -9.88 13.51
C PRO A 57 -31.58 -10.28 12.15
N PRO A 58 -30.48 -11.07 12.14
CA PRO A 58 -29.82 -11.46 10.91
C PRO A 58 -30.66 -12.52 10.19
N ILE A 59 -30.83 -12.36 8.88
CA ILE A 59 -31.48 -13.35 8.03
C ILE A 59 -30.38 -14.30 7.55
N LEU A 60 -30.29 -15.51 8.09
CA LEU A 60 -29.38 -16.52 7.52
C LEU A 60 -30.07 -17.23 6.34
N SER A 61 -29.26 -17.76 5.43
CA SER A 61 -29.76 -18.69 4.42
C SER A 61 -30.57 -19.83 5.04
N PHE A 62 -31.62 -20.25 4.34
CA PHE A 62 -32.61 -21.24 4.78
C PHE A 62 -33.54 -20.79 5.91
N GLY A 63 -33.68 -19.49 6.17
CA GLY A 63 -34.70 -18.94 7.08
C GLY A 63 -34.47 -19.26 8.56
N ARG A 64 -33.24 -19.62 8.94
CA ARG A 64 -32.84 -19.81 10.34
C ARG A 64 -32.27 -18.50 10.90
N TYR A 65 -32.57 -18.19 12.14
CA TYR A 65 -31.93 -17.07 12.85
C TYR A 65 -30.57 -17.51 13.37
N SER A 66 -29.57 -16.61 13.34
CA SER A 66 -28.32 -16.80 14.10
C SER A 66 -28.65 -16.83 15.60
N ARG A 67 -27.69 -17.30 16.42
CA ARG A 67 -27.78 -17.08 17.87
C ARG A 67 -28.01 -15.60 18.13
N SER A 68 -28.93 -15.27 19.03
CA SER A 68 -29.35 -13.88 19.32
C SER A 68 -28.24 -13.01 19.93
N ILE A 69 -27.07 -13.57 20.20
CA ILE A 69 -25.90 -12.88 20.76
C ILE A 69 -24.77 -12.69 19.74
N VAL A 70 -24.84 -13.31 18.55
CA VAL A 70 -23.73 -13.32 17.58
C VAL A 70 -24.07 -12.47 16.36
N LEU A 71 -23.24 -11.46 16.09
CA LEU A 71 -23.23 -10.69 14.86
C LEU A 71 -22.08 -11.13 13.96
N TRP A 72 -22.40 -11.76 12.84
CA TRP A 72 -21.41 -12.12 11.81
C TRP A 72 -21.10 -10.94 10.90
N LEU A 73 -19.82 -10.71 10.64
CA LEU A 73 -19.36 -9.57 9.84
C LEU A 73 -19.21 -9.96 8.36
N ASP A 74 -19.43 -8.99 7.48
CA ASP A 74 -19.24 -9.15 6.04
C ASP A 74 -17.77 -8.97 5.61
N GLN A 75 -16.93 -8.44 6.50
CA GLN A 75 -15.50 -8.23 6.29
C GLN A 75 -14.69 -8.53 7.57
N ASP A 76 -13.36 -8.54 7.41
CA ASP A 76 -12.36 -8.70 8.45
C ASP A 76 -12.29 -7.43 9.30
N LEU A 77 -12.50 -7.58 10.59
CA LEU A 77 -12.46 -6.50 11.56
C LEU A 77 -11.14 -6.55 12.32
N LEU A 78 -10.40 -5.44 12.37
CA LEU A 78 -9.16 -5.34 13.12
C LEU A 78 -9.42 -4.79 14.52
N SER A 79 -10.28 -3.78 14.62
CA SER A 79 -10.67 -3.15 15.87
C SER A 79 -11.98 -2.40 15.75
N VAL A 80 -12.75 -2.37 16.84
CA VAL A 80 -13.96 -1.56 16.96
C VAL A 80 -13.62 -0.24 17.62
N THR A 81 -14.03 0.86 17.00
CA THR A 81 -14.00 2.20 17.59
C THR A 81 -15.32 2.52 18.28
N THR A 82 -16.44 2.21 17.62
CA THR A 82 -17.79 2.42 18.15
C THR A 82 -18.71 1.29 17.72
N LEU A 83 -19.42 0.70 18.67
CA LEU A 83 -20.48 -0.28 18.42
C LEU A 83 -21.82 0.28 18.89
N GLN A 84 -22.82 0.27 18.03
CA GLN A 84 -24.16 0.76 18.38
C GLN A 84 -25.25 -0.21 17.92
N THR A 85 -26.28 -0.33 18.76
CA THR A 85 -27.58 -0.89 18.38
C THR A 85 -28.61 0.23 18.22
N LYS A 86 -29.77 -0.09 17.64
CA LYS A 86 -30.80 0.91 17.29
C LYS A 86 -30.21 2.04 16.44
N ALA A 87 -29.27 1.71 15.55
CA ALA A 87 -28.47 2.68 14.80
C ALA A 87 -29.28 3.58 13.85
N GLN A 88 -30.55 3.22 13.56
CA GLN A 88 -31.46 4.03 12.76
C GLN A 88 -32.40 4.92 13.61
N ASP A 89 -32.42 4.72 14.93
CA ASP A 89 -33.28 5.48 15.82
C ASP A 89 -32.70 6.89 16.04
N ALA A 90 -33.53 7.82 16.47
CA ALA A 90 -33.08 9.17 16.85
C ALA A 90 -32.10 9.17 18.03
N SER A 91 -32.05 8.08 18.80
CA SER A 91 -31.15 7.91 19.94
C SER A 91 -30.58 6.48 19.94
N PRO A 92 -29.53 6.23 19.14
CA PRO A 92 -28.87 4.92 19.11
C PRO A 92 -28.21 4.62 20.46
N THR A 93 -28.16 3.33 20.81
CA THR A 93 -27.53 2.88 22.06
C THR A 93 -26.13 2.36 21.77
N THR A 94 -25.12 2.97 22.39
CA THR A 94 -23.73 2.50 22.31
C THR A 94 -23.55 1.29 23.21
N ILE A 95 -22.96 0.22 22.68
CA ILE A 95 -22.55 -0.96 23.43
C ILE A 95 -21.08 -0.76 23.84
N ALA A 96 -20.79 -0.83 25.14
CA ALA A 96 -19.44 -0.60 25.64
C ALA A 96 -18.50 -1.76 25.28
N ALA A 97 -17.20 -1.49 25.18
CA ALA A 97 -16.19 -2.50 24.87
C ALA A 97 -16.07 -3.63 25.92
N THR A 98 -16.64 -3.43 27.12
CA THR A 98 -16.76 -4.45 28.17
C THR A 98 -17.91 -5.42 27.97
N ASP A 99 -18.87 -5.08 27.11
CA ASP A 99 -20.15 -5.79 26.98
C ASP A 99 -20.19 -6.66 25.70
N TYR A 100 -19.06 -6.77 25.00
CA TYR A 100 -18.91 -7.63 23.84
C TYR A 100 -17.49 -8.19 23.72
N PHE A 101 -17.37 -9.30 23.00
CA PHE A 101 -16.12 -9.90 22.59
C PHE A 101 -15.97 -9.84 21.08
N THR A 102 -14.77 -9.51 20.62
CA THR A 102 -14.37 -9.68 19.21
C THR A 102 -13.78 -11.07 19.02
N GLU A 103 -14.30 -11.80 18.06
CA GLU A 103 -13.98 -13.21 17.87
C GLU A 103 -13.42 -13.47 16.45
N PRO A 104 -12.51 -14.44 16.27
CA PRO A 104 -12.12 -15.47 17.25
C PRO A 104 -11.15 -14.99 18.34
N ASN A 105 -11.41 -15.35 19.60
CA ASN A 105 -10.66 -14.89 20.79
C ASN A 105 -9.13 -15.10 20.72
N ASN A 106 -8.68 -16.25 20.20
CA ASN A 106 -7.26 -16.64 20.20
C ASN A 106 -6.58 -16.56 18.82
N LEU A 107 -7.26 -16.03 17.81
CA LEU A 107 -6.75 -15.95 16.43
C LEU A 107 -6.83 -14.53 15.85
N GLY A 108 -7.23 -13.56 16.65
CA GLY A 108 -7.43 -12.20 16.17
C GLY A 108 -6.20 -11.31 16.31
N PRO A 109 -6.25 -10.13 15.67
CA PRO A 109 -7.04 -9.82 14.48
C PRO A 109 -6.50 -10.56 13.22
N PRO A 110 -7.30 -10.80 12.17
CA PRO A 110 -8.65 -10.25 11.95
C PRO A 110 -9.78 -11.07 12.61
N TYR A 111 -10.77 -10.35 13.13
CA TYR A 111 -12.00 -10.87 13.70
C TYR A 111 -13.08 -11.05 12.64
N ASP A 112 -13.93 -12.07 12.79
CA ASP A 112 -15.01 -12.42 11.85
C ASP A 112 -16.42 -12.20 12.41
N ARG A 113 -16.55 -12.04 13.72
CA ARG A 113 -17.82 -11.80 14.40
C ARG A 113 -17.64 -11.03 15.71
N ILE A 114 -18.74 -10.47 16.18
CA ILE A 114 -18.86 -9.85 17.50
C ILE A 114 -19.92 -10.63 18.29
N GLU A 115 -19.59 -11.00 19.52
CA GLU A 115 -20.49 -11.69 20.44
C GLU A 115 -20.78 -10.80 21.64
N ILE A 116 -22.04 -10.69 22.05
CA ILE A 116 -22.41 -9.98 23.28
C ILE A 116 -21.94 -10.79 24.50
N ASP A 117 -21.37 -10.10 25.49
CA ASP A 117 -21.08 -10.71 26.78
C ASP A 117 -22.39 -11.04 27.50
N GLN A 118 -22.66 -12.33 27.68
CA GLN A 118 -23.88 -12.82 28.34
C GLN A 118 -23.95 -12.51 29.83
N SER A 119 -22.86 -12.03 30.44
CA SER A 119 -22.86 -11.52 31.81
C SER A 119 -23.26 -10.03 31.90
N SER A 120 -23.31 -9.33 30.76
CA SER A 120 -23.76 -7.94 30.66
C SER A 120 -25.27 -7.84 30.38
N ASP A 121 -25.82 -6.64 30.51
CA ASP A 121 -27.20 -6.33 30.12
C ASP A 121 -27.32 -5.88 28.65
N ALA A 122 -26.23 -5.90 27.88
CA ALA A 122 -26.25 -5.49 26.48
C ALA A 122 -27.02 -6.49 25.61
N ALA A 123 -27.60 -6.00 24.51
CA ALA A 123 -28.29 -6.82 23.55
C ALA A 123 -28.21 -6.22 22.15
N TRP A 124 -28.35 -7.09 21.15
CA TRP A 124 -28.63 -6.65 19.79
C TRP A 124 -30.12 -6.32 19.64
N GLU A 125 -30.40 -5.08 19.25
CA GLU A 125 -31.76 -4.57 19.10
C GLU A 125 -31.99 -3.98 17.70
N SER A 126 -33.21 -4.12 17.20
CA SER A 126 -33.60 -3.50 15.91
C SER A 126 -33.89 -2.01 16.06
N GLY A 127 -34.45 -1.58 17.20
CA GLY A 127 -35.06 -0.25 17.31
C GLY A 127 -36.28 -0.13 16.40
N ASP A 128 -36.47 1.06 15.84
CA ASP A 128 -37.60 1.44 14.97
C ASP A 128 -37.64 0.61 13.67
N THR A 129 -36.49 0.16 13.17
CA THR A 129 -36.41 -0.67 11.97
C THR A 129 -35.31 -1.73 12.07
N PRO A 130 -35.57 -2.98 11.68
CA PRO A 130 -34.53 -4.00 11.63
C PRO A 130 -33.45 -3.72 10.56
N GLN A 131 -33.71 -2.84 9.60
CA GLN A 131 -32.75 -2.52 8.53
C GLN A 131 -31.60 -1.68 9.07
N ARG A 132 -30.34 -2.11 8.88
CA ARG A 132 -29.15 -1.30 9.26
C ARG A 132 -29.15 -0.87 10.74
N SER A 133 -29.77 -1.65 11.60
CA SER A 133 -29.98 -1.35 13.02
C SER A 133 -28.75 -1.54 13.89
N ILE A 134 -27.73 -2.24 13.41
CA ILE A 134 -26.43 -2.35 14.10
C ILE A 134 -25.38 -1.57 13.31
N SER A 135 -24.63 -0.72 14.00
CA SER A 135 -23.52 0.05 13.43
C SER A 135 -22.21 -0.34 14.08
N VAL A 136 -21.22 -0.67 13.25
CA VAL A 136 -19.87 -1.00 13.68
C VAL A 136 -18.92 -0.04 12.97
N THR A 137 -18.41 0.94 13.70
CA THR A 137 -17.33 1.82 13.27
C THR A 137 -16.01 1.26 13.75
N GLY A 138 -15.02 1.15 12.88
CA GLY A 138 -13.74 0.56 13.25
C GLY A 138 -12.72 0.53 12.12
N SER A 139 -11.62 -0.15 12.37
CA SER A 139 -10.61 -0.48 11.37
C SER A 139 -10.91 -1.87 10.79
N TRP A 140 -10.99 -1.95 9.47
CA TRP A 140 -11.38 -3.14 8.72
C TRP A 140 -10.30 -3.54 7.72
N GLY A 141 -9.94 -4.81 7.69
CA GLY A 141 -8.91 -5.35 6.80
C GLY A 141 -8.28 -6.63 7.35
N TYR A 142 -7.46 -7.28 6.54
CA TYR A 142 -6.79 -8.51 6.88
C TYR A 142 -5.70 -8.31 7.95
N GLY A 143 -4.97 -7.20 7.89
CA GLY A 143 -3.88 -6.88 8.80
C GLY A 143 -3.64 -5.37 8.87
N ASN A 144 -2.83 -4.95 9.84
CA ASN A 144 -2.45 -3.55 10.07
C ASN A 144 -0.93 -3.40 10.20
N ASP A 145 -0.17 -4.33 9.62
CA ASP A 145 1.28 -4.33 9.71
C ASP A 145 1.84 -3.13 8.95
N THR A 146 2.82 -2.48 9.57
CA THR A 146 3.51 -1.33 8.99
C THR A 146 5.00 -1.43 9.29
N ARG A 147 5.80 -0.80 8.45
CA ARG A 147 7.22 -0.54 8.72
C ARG A 147 7.51 0.95 8.74
N SER A 148 8.51 1.35 9.52
CA SER A 148 9.01 2.72 9.52
C SER A 148 9.65 3.06 8.16
N ALA A 149 9.45 4.30 7.70
CA ALA A 149 9.94 4.80 6.41
C ALA A 149 10.40 6.26 6.50
N GLY A 150 11.04 6.63 7.62
CA GLY A 150 11.58 7.97 7.85
C GLY A 150 10.55 8.96 8.39
N THR A 151 10.68 10.23 8.01
CA THR A 151 9.88 11.34 8.55
C THR A 151 9.46 12.33 7.47
N VAL A 152 8.46 13.15 7.78
CA VAL A 152 8.07 14.30 6.95
C VAL A 152 9.15 15.38 7.05
N SER A 153 9.81 15.70 5.94
CA SER A 153 10.75 16.82 5.87
C SER A 153 10.01 18.15 5.75
N SER A 154 9.00 18.23 4.86
CA SER A 154 8.20 19.42 4.63
C SER A 154 6.93 19.12 3.82
N GLY A 155 6.06 20.13 3.63
CA GLY A 155 4.90 20.10 2.74
C GLY A 155 3.55 19.84 3.42
N LEU A 156 3.53 19.29 4.64
CA LEU A 156 2.30 18.92 5.33
C LEU A 156 1.96 19.75 6.58
N ALA A 157 2.86 20.63 7.03
CA ALA A 157 2.75 21.31 8.32
C ALA A 157 1.68 22.41 8.38
N SER A 158 1.27 22.96 7.24
CA SER A 158 0.39 24.14 7.18
C SER A 158 -0.83 23.98 6.27
N ASP A 159 -1.01 22.82 5.63
CA ASP A 159 -2.08 22.61 4.66
C ASP A 159 -2.58 21.16 4.67
N ALA A 160 -3.84 20.96 5.09
CA ALA A 160 -4.51 19.66 5.04
C ALA A 160 -4.88 19.24 3.61
N ALA A 161 -4.87 20.16 2.64
CA ALA A 161 -5.17 19.91 1.24
C ALA A 161 -3.91 19.73 0.36
N ALA A 162 -2.71 19.73 0.95
CA ALA A 162 -1.45 19.57 0.23
C ALA A 162 -1.47 18.31 -0.66
N THR A 163 -1.05 18.45 -1.91
CA THR A 163 -0.96 17.37 -2.91
C THR A 163 0.46 16.85 -3.12
N SER A 164 1.43 17.43 -2.39
CA SER A 164 2.82 16.98 -2.40
C SER A 164 3.44 17.11 -1.01
N MET A 165 4.45 16.28 -0.74
CA MET A 165 5.24 16.33 0.49
C MET A 165 6.69 15.94 0.19
N VAL A 166 7.61 16.31 1.08
CA VAL A 166 9.00 15.86 1.02
C VAL A 166 9.24 14.91 2.18
N CYS A 167 9.75 13.71 1.92
CA CYS A 167 10.18 12.78 2.96
C CYS A 167 11.68 12.94 3.28
N SER A 168 12.12 12.43 4.43
CA SER A 168 13.53 12.44 4.82
C SER A 168 14.36 11.38 4.09
N ASP A 169 13.71 10.28 3.69
CA ASP A 169 14.31 9.13 3.03
C ASP A 169 13.30 8.55 2.03
N SER A 170 13.71 8.36 0.79
CA SER A 170 12.88 7.81 -0.27
C SER A 170 13.20 6.34 -0.63
N SER A 171 14.22 5.73 -0.03
CA SER A 171 14.65 4.34 -0.30
C SER A 171 13.59 3.32 0.12
N LEU A 172 12.82 3.67 1.14
CA LEU A 172 11.79 2.84 1.76
C LEU A 172 10.37 3.17 1.27
N ILE A 173 10.20 4.18 0.41
CA ILE A 173 8.90 4.61 -0.11
C ILE A 173 8.91 4.50 -1.63
N GLY A 174 8.01 3.67 -2.17
CA GLY A 174 7.77 3.52 -3.60
C GLY A 174 6.41 4.05 -4.04
N VAL A 175 6.26 4.28 -5.34
CA VAL A 175 4.97 4.65 -5.93
C VAL A 175 3.98 3.50 -5.78
N GLY A 176 2.78 3.80 -5.30
CA GLY A 176 1.76 2.81 -4.95
C GLY A 176 1.66 2.48 -3.46
N ASN A 177 2.65 2.88 -2.65
CA ASN A 177 2.57 2.66 -1.21
C ASN A 177 1.43 3.48 -0.58
N THR A 178 0.85 2.92 0.47
CA THR A 178 -0.02 3.63 1.41
C THR A 178 0.76 3.91 2.67
N LEU A 179 0.94 5.19 2.97
CA LEU A 179 1.61 5.69 4.16
C LEU A 179 0.62 5.85 5.31
N LEU A 180 1.11 5.72 6.53
CA LEU A 180 0.43 6.08 7.77
C LEU A 180 1.24 7.16 8.48
N ILE A 181 0.62 8.31 8.72
CA ILE A 181 1.20 9.42 9.50
C ILE A 181 0.18 9.80 10.57
N GLY A 182 0.51 9.57 11.85
CA GLY A 182 -0.47 9.65 12.92
C GLY A 182 -1.62 8.65 12.68
N THR A 183 -2.83 9.17 12.44
CA THR A 183 -4.02 8.37 12.10
C THR A 183 -4.47 8.55 10.65
N GLU A 184 -3.73 9.29 9.83
CA GLU A 184 -4.08 9.54 8.43
C GLU A 184 -3.39 8.55 7.50
N GLN A 185 -4.15 8.03 6.54
CA GLN A 185 -3.60 7.26 5.43
C GLN A 185 -3.42 8.14 4.19
N ILE A 186 -2.25 8.01 3.55
CA ILE A 186 -1.85 8.81 2.38
C ILE A 186 -1.31 7.88 1.29
N PHE A 187 -1.82 7.97 0.07
CA PHE A 187 -1.32 7.18 -1.06
C PHE A 187 -0.27 7.94 -1.88
N VAL A 188 0.83 7.27 -2.20
CA VAL A 188 1.91 7.82 -3.02
C VAL A 188 1.60 7.58 -4.49
N LYS A 189 1.33 8.66 -5.23
CA LYS A 189 1.00 8.62 -6.65
C LYS A 189 2.21 8.69 -7.56
N ASP A 190 3.23 9.43 -7.16
CA ASP A 190 4.45 9.57 -7.96
C ASP A 190 5.63 10.05 -7.11
N LYS A 191 6.85 9.88 -7.63
CA LYS A 191 8.09 10.39 -7.05
C LYS A 191 8.76 11.34 -8.04
N ILE A 192 8.96 12.57 -7.59
CA ILE A 192 9.55 13.64 -8.39
C ILE A 192 10.98 13.87 -7.88
N ASN A 193 11.93 13.97 -8.81
CA ASN A 193 13.24 14.48 -8.47
C ASN A 193 13.18 15.99 -8.27
N ALA A 194 13.75 16.48 -7.18
CA ALA A 194 13.92 17.89 -6.94
C ALA A 194 15.40 18.17 -6.69
N ALA A 195 15.87 19.31 -7.22
CA ALA A 195 17.22 19.77 -6.97
C ALA A 195 17.37 20.09 -5.48
N LEU A 196 18.36 19.48 -4.82
CA LEU A 196 18.82 19.95 -3.53
C LEU A 196 20.02 20.84 -3.78
N ALA A 197 19.82 22.16 -3.78
CA ALA A 197 20.87 23.14 -4.08
C ALA A 197 22.09 23.07 -3.14
N ALA A 198 21.97 22.38 -2.00
CA ALA A 198 23.06 22.17 -1.04
C ALA A 198 23.83 20.85 -1.25
N ILE A 199 23.40 19.96 -2.16
CA ILE A 199 24.11 18.72 -2.47
C ILE A 199 24.71 18.83 -3.86
N LEU A 200 26.04 18.92 -3.90
CA LEU A 200 26.83 18.97 -5.13
C LEU A 200 27.81 17.80 -5.14
N ILE A 201 28.25 17.40 -6.33
CA ILE A 201 29.39 16.48 -6.45
C ILE A 201 30.70 17.21 -6.16
N ASP A 202 31.53 16.61 -5.31
CA ASP A 202 32.85 17.10 -4.91
C ASP A 202 33.93 16.30 -5.66
N GLY A 203 33.95 16.52 -6.97
CA GLY A 203 34.85 15.87 -7.92
C GLY A 203 34.18 15.64 -9.27
N ALA A 204 34.93 15.87 -10.35
CA ALA A 204 34.43 15.56 -11.69
C ALA A 204 34.30 14.05 -11.91
N LEU A 205 33.22 13.64 -12.56
CA LEU A 205 32.98 12.26 -12.99
C LEU A 205 33.27 12.13 -14.48
N THR A 206 33.96 11.06 -14.87
CA THR A 206 34.15 10.72 -16.29
C THR A 206 33.02 9.80 -16.77
N ALA A 207 32.74 9.72 -18.07
CA ALA A 207 31.68 8.85 -18.61
C ALA A 207 32.12 7.36 -18.64
N THR A 208 32.34 6.78 -17.46
CA THR A 208 32.76 5.37 -17.30
C THR A 208 31.98 4.66 -16.20
N GLN A 209 31.49 3.45 -16.49
CA GLN A 209 30.75 2.63 -15.52
C GLN A 209 31.65 2.05 -14.42
N SER A 210 32.97 1.98 -14.65
CA SER A 210 33.92 1.49 -13.64
C SER A 210 34.18 2.52 -12.53
N GLN A 211 33.83 3.79 -12.74
CA GLN A 211 33.89 4.81 -11.70
C GLN A 211 32.62 4.70 -10.85
N VAL A 212 32.68 3.84 -9.84
CA VAL A 212 31.55 3.52 -8.94
C VAL A 212 31.52 4.37 -7.67
N THR A 213 32.57 5.17 -7.42
CA THR A 213 32.61 6.10 -6.30
C THR A 213 32.26 7.51 -6.77
N VAL A 214 31.26 8.11 -6.13
CA VAL A 214 30.84 9.50 -6.34
C VAL A 214 30.97 10.22 -5.00
N THR A 215 31.91 11.15 -4.92
CA THR A 215 32.10 12.01 -3.75
C THR A 215 31.14 13.20 -3.82
N VAL A 216 30.48 13.51 -2.71
CA VAL A 216 29.57 14.66 -2.58
C VAL A 216 29.98 15.57 -1.43
N ASP A 217 29.47 16.79 -1.41
CA ASP A 217 29.69 17.71 -0.29
C ASP A 217 29.20 17.16 1.06
N THR A 218 29.82 17.62 2.15
CA THR A 218 29.45 17.22 3.51
C THR A 218 28.01 17.56 3.88
N GLY A 219 27.40 16.78 4.76
CA GLY A 219 26.05 17.04 5.25
C GLY A 219 24.94 16.71 4.23
N HIS A 220 25.27 15.93 3.21
CA HIS A 220 24.36 15.53 2.12
C HIS A 220 23.10 14.80 2.60
N GLY A 221 23.16 14.05 3.71
CA GLY A 221 22.00 13.33 4.25
C GLY A 221 21.39 12.28 3.31
N LEU A 222 22.12 11.89 2.25
CA LEU A 222 21.80 10.78 1.34
C LEU A 222 21.98 9.43 2.04
N VAL A 223 21.15 8.46 1.71
CA VAL A 223 21.21 7.12 2.28
C VAL A 223 21.29 6.03 1.20
N ALA A 224 21.80 4.86 1.57
CA ALA A 224 21.82 3.71 0.67
C ALA A 224 20.40 3.29 0.29
N GLY A 225 20.23 2.82 -0.94
CA GLY A 225 18.95 2.46 -1.52
C GLY A 225 18.20 3.59 -2.23
N GLU A 226 18.68 4.84 -2.13
CA GLU A 226 18.12 5.94 -2.91
C GLU A 226 18.65 5.96 -4.34
N VAL A 227 17.83 6.50 -5.24
CA VAL A 227 18.25 6.90 -6.58
C VAL A 227 18.50 8.41 -6.53
N ILE A 228 19.64 8.82 -7.06
CA ILE A 228 20.00 10.22 -7.29
C ILE A 228 20.06 10.50 -8.79
N MET A 229 19.93 11.76 -9.17
CA MET A 229 20.09 12.21 -10.55
C MET A 229 21.06 13.37 -10.62
N VAL A 230 22.03 13.27 -11.53
CA VAL A 230 23.03 14.32 -11.82
C VAL A 230 22.94 14.61 -13.31
N GLY A 231 22.59 15.85 -13.67
CA GLY A 231 22.16 16.16 -15.04
C GLY A 231 20.96 15.29 -15.46
N SER A 232 21.17 14.42 -16.45
CA SER A 232 20.17 13.42 -16.90
C SER A 232 20.53 11.97 -16.52
N GLU A 233 21.65 11.76 -15.84
CA GLU A 233 22.09 10.42 -15.41
C GLU A 233 21.47 10.09 -14.06
N ARG A 234 20.85 8.91 -13.95
CA ARG A 234 20.38 8.36 -12.67
C ARG A 234 21.43 7.39 -12.13
N MET A 235 21.68 7.45 -10.83
CA MET A 235 22.60 6.57 -10.13
C MET A 235 21.91 5.99 -8.90
N TYR A 236 22.05 4.68 -8.67
CA TYR A 236 21.52 4.01 -7.48
C TYR A 236 22.62 3.89 -6.43
N ILE A 237 22.36 4.35 -5.20
CA ILE A 237 23.32 4.30 -4.10
C ILE A 237 23.28 2.91 -3.45
N GLU A 238 24.38 2.16 -3.55
CA GLU A 238 24.53 0.85 -2.89
C GLU A 238 25.03 1.00 -1.46
N ALA A 239 25.95 1.93 -1.23
CA ALA A 239 26.53 2.19 0.08
C ALA A 239 26.97 3.65 0.23
N VAL A 240 27.06 4.11 1.47
CA VAL A 240 27.52 5.45 1.83
C VAL A 240 28.65 5.31 2.84
N SER A 241 29.79 5.93 2.57
CA SER A 241 30.94 5.99 3.45
C SER A 241 31.38 7.44 3.60
N THR A 242 30.90 8.11 4.65
CA THR A 242 31.02 9.58 4.79
C THR A 242 30.46 10.27 3.53
N ASN A 243 31.28 11.05 2.83
CA ASN A 243 30.92 11.77 1.62
C ASN A 243 31.03 10.92 0.34
N ASP A 244 31.61 9.72 0.42
CA ASP A 244 31.77 8.83 -0.73
C ASP A 244 30.56 7.90 -0.86
N LEU A 245 29.87 8.02 -1.99
CA LEU A 245 28.77 7.14 -2.38
C LEU A 245 29.33 6.04 -3.29
N THR A 246 29.07 4.77 -2.95
CA THR A 246 29.23 3.67 -3.89
C THR A 246 27.93 3.53 -4.67
N VAL A 247 27.99 3.68 -6.00
CA VAL A 247 26.80 3.75 -6.86
C VAL A 247 26.85 2.80 -8.06
N VAL A 248 25.67 2.36 -8.47
CA VAL A 248 25.45 1.84 -9.83
C VAL A 248 25.10 3.01 -10.73
N ARG A 249 25.97 3.25 -11.72
CA ARG A 249 25.82 4.32 -12.71
C ARG A 249 24.94 3.92 -13.89
N ALA A 250 24.44 4.92 -14.64
CA ALA A 250 23.51 4.70 -15.75
C ALA A 250 22.31 3.81 -15.35
N TYR A 251 21.83 4.00 -14.11
CA TYR A 251 20.75 3.20 -13.53
C TYR A 251 19.42 3.46 -14.24
N ASP A 252 18.53 2.48 -14.21
CA ASP A 252 17.18 2.54 -14.81
C ASP A 252 17.22 2.91 -16.31
N GLY A 253 18.29 2.51 -17.01
CA GLY A 253 18.48 2.78 -18.44
C GLY A 253 18.81 4.24 -18.78
N SER A 254 19.19 5.05 -17.79
CA SER A 254 19.64 6.42 -18.02
C SER A 254 20.98 6.47 -18.76
N VAL A 255 21.29 7.61 -19.38
CA VAL A 255 22.50 7.78 -20.19
C VAL A 255 23.68 8.09 -19.29
N LEU A 256 24.75 7.28 -19.38
CA LEU A 256 26.03 7.54 -18.72
C LEU A 256 26.63 8.86 -19.22
N ALA A 257 27.00 9.77 -18.32
CA ALA A 257 27.53 11.08 -18.68
C ALA A 257 28.81 11.43 -17.91
N ALA A 258 29.55 12.43 -18.41
CA ALA A 258 30.57 13.10 -17.61
C ALA A 258 29.91 14.26 -16.85
N HIS A 259 30.35 14.51 -15.63
CA HIS A 259 29.82 15.58 -14.77
C HIS A 259 30.96 16.43 -14.23
N ALA A 260 30.79 17.75 -14.23
CA ALA A 260 31.79 18.68 -13.70
C ALA A 260 31.70 18.76 -12.17
N ASN A 261 32.77 19.19 -11.51
CA ASN A 261 32.68 19.56 -10.09
C ASN A 261 31.52 20.55 -9.85
N ASP A 262 30.93 20.51 -8.66
CA ASP A 262 29.82 21.38 -8.25
C ASP A 262 28.53 21.17 -9.07
N THR A 263 28.40 20.06 -9.80
CA THR A 263 27.12 19.72 -10.45
C THR A 263 26.10 19.31 -9.39
N THR A 264 24.89 19.86 -9.48
CA THR A 264 23.82 19.60 -8.51
C THR A 264 23.34 18.15 -8.53
N VAL A 265 23.11 17.60 -7.34
CA VAL A 265 22.49 16.31 -7.12
C VAL A 265 21.00 16.49 -6.83
N HIS A 266 20.17 15.80 -7.61
CA HIS A 266 18.73 15.75 -7.41
C HIS A 266 18.34 14.44 -6.73
N VAL A 267 17.35 14.50 -5.83
CA VAL A 267 16.85 13.31 -5.10
C VAL A 267 15.36 13.13 -5.30
N PHE A 268 14.89 11.88 -5.32
CA PHE A 268 13.48 11.52 -5.52
C PHE A 268 12.69 11.47 -4.20
N ARG A 269 12.82 12.53 -3.38
CA ARG A 269 12.15 12.65 -2.06
C ARG A 269 10.84 13.44 -2.09
N THR A 270 10.55 14.10 -3.21
CA THR A 270 9.28 14.81 -3.38
C THR A 270 8.21 13.83 -3.86
N LEU A 271 7.22 13.58 -3.02
CA LEU A 271 6.12 12.67 -3.30
C LEU A 271 4.91 13.46 -3.78
N THR A 272 4.30 13.01 -4.88
CA THR A 272 2.92 13.41 -5.20
C THR A 272 1.97 12.47 -4.48
N ILE A 273 0.99 13.02 -3.77
CA ILE A 273 0.18 12.25 -2.82
C ILE A 273 -1.33 12.46 -3.00
N GLU A 274 -2.09 11.47 -2.55
CA GLU A 274 -3.54 11.55 -2.31
C GLU A 274 -3.79 11.30 -0.82
N ARG A 275 -4.53 12.20 -0.18
CA ARG A 275 -4.63 12.28 1.28
C ARG A 275 -6.00 11.90 1.81
N GLY A 276 -6.07 11.56 3.10
CA GLY A 276 -7.34 11.21 3.76
C GLY A 276 -8.05 10.05 3.07
N ILE A 277 -7.29 9.05 2.63
CA ILE A 277 -7.86 7.88 1.95
C ILE A 277 -8.36 6.85 2.95
N ASN A 278 -9.08 5.83 2.47
CA ASN A 278 -9.52 4.69 3.26
C ASN A 278 -10.35 5.09 4.50
N GLY A 279 -11.13 6.16 4.36
CA GLY A 279 -11.99 6.69 5.41
C GLY A 279 -11.27 7.46 6.52
N THR A 280 -9.96 7.69 6.39
CA THR A 280 -9.25 8.63 7.26
C THR A 280 -9.49 10.07 6.83
N THR A 281 -9.18 11.04 7.71
CA THR A 281 -9.33 12.47 7.41
C THR A 281 -7.95 13.09 7.22
N ALA A 282 -7.80 13.93 6.20
CA ALA A 282 -6.56 14.67 5.97
C ALA A 282 -6.32 15.67 7.12
N ALA A 283 -5.14 15.62 7.74
CA ALA A 283 -4.74 16.45 8.87
C ALA A 283 -3.58 17.39 8.51
N VAL A 284 -3.14 18.25 9.42
CA VAL A 284 -1.80 18.86 9.29
C VAL A 284 -0.79 17.98 10.02
N HIS A 285 0.39 17.79 9.44
CA HIS A 285 1.46 16.98 10.04
C HIS A 285 2.71 17.81 10.21
N ALA A 286 3.22 17.87 11.44
CA ALA A 286 4.45 18.58 11.73
C ALA A 286 5.64 18.01 10.93
N ASN A 287 6.64 18.86 10.67
CA ASN A 287 7.92 18.38 10.21
C ASN A 287 8.50 17.42 11.27
N ALA A 288 9.29 16.44 10.82
CA ALA A 288 9.77 15.30 11.59
C ALA A 288 8.68 14.32 12.09
N ALA A 289 7.40 14.48 11.69
CA ALA A 289 6.40 13.46 11.95
C ALA A 289 6.82 12.12 11.31
N ALA A 290 6.72 11.03 12.07
CA ALA A 290 7.11 9.70 11.60
C ALA A 290 6.21 9.24 10.46
N ILE A 291 6.83 8.68 9.43
CA ILE A 291 6.15 8.04 8.30
C ILE A 291 6.27 6.53 8.49
N SER A 292 5.14 5.83 8.45
CA SER A 292 5.10 4.37 8.31
C SER A 292 4.49 3.99 6.97
N VAL A 293 4.83 2.83 6.43
CA VAL A 293 4.27 2.25 5.20
C VAL A 293 3.50 0.99 5.56
N TYR A 294 2.28 0.85 5.07
CA TYR A 294 1.51 -0.39 5.20
C TYR A 294 2.15 -1.54 4.43
N GLU A 295 2.25 -2.71 5.08
CA GLU A 295 2.84 -3.91 4.52
C GLU A 295 1.80 -5.03 4.44
N PRO A 296 1.19 -5.24 3.25
CA PRO A 296 0.46 -6.45 2.98
C PRO A 296 1.37 -7.69 3.18
N PRO A 297 0.79 -8.87 3.47
CA PRO A 297 1.56 -10.11 3.57
C PRO A 297 2.45 -10.33 2.34
N PHE A 298 3.71 -10.71 2.55
CA PHE A 298 4.69 -10.77 1.47
C PHE A 298 4.27 -11.68 0.31
N ASP A 299 3.60 -12.79 0.59
CA ASP A 299 3.10 -13.71 -0.42
C ASP A 299 1.96 -13.13 -1.28
N ILE A 300 1.14 -12.24 -0.71
CA ILE A 300 0.17 -11.43 -1.46
C ILE A 300 0.88 -10.41 -2.35
N VAL A 301 1.93 -9.77 -1.85
CA VAL A 301 2.75 -8.83 -2.63
C VAL A 301 3.40 -9.55 -3.81
N ASP A 302 4.04 -10.70 -3.57
CA ASP A 302 4.70 -11.51 -4.60
C ASP A 302 3.70 -12.03 -5.64
N TRP A 303 2.54 -12.50 -5.20
CA TRP A 303 1.45 -12.87 -6.12
C TRP A 303 1.00 -11.68 -6.97
N CYS A 304 0.84 -10.50 -6.39
CA CYS A 304 0.49 -9.29 -7.12
C CYS A 304 1.57 -8.94 -8.16
N VAL A 305 2.85 -8.99 -7.81
CA VAL A 305 3.96 -8.74 -8.75
C VAL A 305 3.92 -9.75 -9.90
N ALA A 306 3.72 -11.03 -9.62
CA ALA A 306 3.64 -12.07 -10.63
C ALA A 306 2.46 -11.85 -11.61
N GLU A 307 1.27 -11.51 -11.11
CA GLU A 307 0.10 -11.21 -11.95
C GLU A 307 0.31 -9.94 -12.78
N VAL A 308 0.96 -8.91 -12.22
CA VAL A 308 1.28 -7.67 -12.93
C VAL A 308 2.26 -7.94 -14.06
N LEU A 309 3.35 -8.68 -13.82
CA LEU A 309 4.33 -9.01 -14.84
C LEU A 309 3.73 -9.89 -15.94
N ALA A 310 2.87 -10.84 -15.59
CA ALA A 310 2.14 -11.67 -16.56
C ALA A 310 1.22 -10.81 -17.45
N ALA A 311 0.47 -9.88 -16.85
CA ALA A 311 -0.40 -8.97 -17.58
C ALA A 311 0.39 -7.98 -18.45
N TYR A 312 1.50 -7.44 -17.94
CA TYR A 312 2.39 -6.57 -18.70
C TYR A 312 2.98 -7.28 -19.91
N ALA A 313 3.44 -8.52 -19.74
CA ALA A 313 3.96 -9.33 -20.84
C ALA A 313 2.89 -9.61 -21.91
N GLN A 314 1.66 -9.91 -21.51
CA GLN A 314 0.55 -10.05 -22.46
C GLN A 314 0.23 -8.75 -23.21
N HIS A 315 0.30 -7.60 -22.52
CA HIS A 315 0.12 -6.29 -23.14
C HIS A 315 1.20 -6.02 -24.19
N SER A 316 2.47 -6.33 -23.87
CA SER A 316 3.59 -6.22 -24.83
C SER A 316 3.45 -7.16 -26.03
N ALA A 317 2.82 -8.33 -25.83
CA ALA A 317 2.53 -9.30 -26.87
C ALA A 317 1.25 -8.98 -27.67
N HIS A 318 0.57 -7.84 -27.39
CA HIS A 318 -0.72 -7.49 -27.99
C HIS A 318 -1.77 -8.61 -27.82
N TRP A 319 -1.75 -9.28 -26.66
CA TRP A 319 -2.57 -10.45 -26.35
C TRP A 319 -2.39 -11.66 -27.29
N GLY A 320 -1.27 -11.71 -28.02
CA GLY A 320 -0.86 -12.89 -28.78
C GLY A 320 -0.51 -14.07 -27.88
N ARG A 321 -0.71 -15.30 -28.39
CA ARG A 321 -0.34 -16.54 -27.66
C ARG A 321 1.17 -16.75 -27.53
N VAL A 322 1.94 -16.17 -28.44
CA VAL A 322 3.41 -16.28 -28.51
C VAL A 322 3.95 -14.87 -28.68
N ALA A 323 4.92 -14.47 -27.86
CA ALA A 323 5.70 -13.25 -28.08
C ALA A 323 6.99 -13.59 -28.84
N GLY A 324 7.23 -12.89 -29.94
CA GLY A 324 8.41 -13.06 -30.79
C GLY A 324 8.25 -14.08 -31.92
N THR A 325 9.26 -14.16 -32.78
CA THR A 325 9.39 -15.13 -33.88
C THR A 325 10.80 -15.75 -33.84
N GLY A 326 10.95 -17.01 -34.27
CA GLY A 326 12.25 -17.72 -34.28
C GLY A 326 12.71 -18.24 -32.91
N GLU A 327 14.02 -18.45 -32.74
CA GLU A 327 14.64 -19.00 -31.51
C GLU A 327 14.46 -18.13 -30.25
N GLY A 328 14.04 -16.86 -30.42
CA GLY A 328 13.69 -15.97 -29.30
C GLY A 328 12.22 -16.05 -28.85
N ALA A 329 11.39 -16.90 -29.48
CA ALA A 329 9.98 -17.03 -29.14
C ALA A 329 9.82 -17.61 -27.73
N ARG A 330 9.07 -16.91 -26.88
CA ARG A 330 8.74 -17.38 -25.52
C ARG A 330 7.26 -17.76 -25.45
N GLU A 331 7.00 -19.01 -25.08
CA GLU A 331 5.65 -19.47 -24.76
C GLU A 331 5.31 -19.09 -23.31
N PHE A 332 4.23 -18.34 -23.12
CA PHE A 332 3.72 -18.01 -21.80
C PHE A 332 2.94 -19.18 -21.23
N ALA A 333 3.64 -20.15 -20.64
CA ALA A 333 2.99 -21.24 -19.90
C ALA A 333 2.40 -20.71 -18.58
N THR A 334 1.14 -20.27 -18.61
CA THR A 334 0.35 -19.80 -17.45
C THR A 334 0.05 -20.87 -16.39
N ARG A 335 0.55 -22.10 -16.58
CA ARG A 335 0.24 -23.27 -15.74
C ARG A 335 0.80 -23.16 -14.32
N SER A 336 1.97 -22.54 -14.14
CA SER A 336 2.56 -22.32 -12.80
C SER A 336 1.80 -21.24 -12.02
N LEU A 337 1.51 -20.10 -12.65
CA LEU A 337 0.75 -19.00 -12.04
C LEU A 337 -0.68 -19.41 -11.68
N GLY A 338 -1.32 -20.26 -12.49
CA GLY A 338 -2.62 -20.84 -12.15
C GLY A 338 -2.59 -21.66 -10.85
N GLY A 339 -1.49 -22.36 -10.58
CA GLY A 339 -1.27 -23.08 -9.32
C GLY A 339 -1.12 -22.12 -8.14
N VAL A 340 -0.28 -21.09 -8.27
CA VAL A 340 -0.11 -20.03 -7.25
C VAL A 340 -1.45 -19.37 -6.93
N ARG A 341 -2.21 -18.98 -7.96
CA ARG A 341 -3.54 -18.39 -7.79
C ARG A 341 -4.48 -19.28 -6.99
N LYS A 342 -4.50 -20.59 -7.29
CA LYS A 342 -5.35 -21.55 -6.57
C LYS A 342 -4.94 -21.68 -5.11
N ASP A 343 -3.64 -21.74 -4.83
CA ASP A 343 -3.10 -21.82 -3.47
C ASP A 343 -3.41 -20.54 -2.68
N MET A 344 -3.12 -19.37 -3.23
CA MET A 344 -3.41 -18.08 -2.59
C MET A 344 -4.91 -17.87 -2.33
N ILE A 345 -5.77 -18.23 -3.28
CA ILE A 345 -7.23 -18.22 -3.06
C ILE A 345 -7.60 -19.20 -1.95
N GLY A 346 -7.04 -20.41 -1.93
CA GLY A 346 -7.32 -21.39 -0.88
C GLY A 346 -6.94 -20.92 0.52
N ARG A 347 -5.84 -20.15 0.64
CA ARG A 347 -5.35 -19.60 1.92
C ARG A 347 -6.10 -18.36 2.37
N TYR A 348 -6.34 -17.42 1.46
CA TYR A 348 -6.82 -16.08 1.82
C TYR A 348 -8.30 -15.85 1.55
N GLN A 349 -8.99 -16.70 0.78
CA GLN A 349 -10.38 -16.41 0.44
C GLN A 349 -11.29 -16.46 1.67
N ARG A 350 -12.00 -15.35 1.91
CA ARG A 350 -13.11 -15.32 2.85
C ARG A 350 -14.34 -15.95 2.20
N LEU A 351 -14.88 -16.99 2.84
CA LEU A 351 -16.12 -17.62 2.39
C LEU A 351 -17.27 -16.61 2.53
N ARG A 352 -18.18 -16.61 1.56
CA ARG A 352 -19.39 -15.82 1.66
C ARG A 352 -20.23 -16.45 2.75
N MET A 353 -20.31 -15.84 3.92
CA MET A 353 -21.45 -16.12 4.78
C MET A 353 -22.68 -15.69 3.98
N ALA A 354 -23.60 -16.62 3.78
CA ALA A 354 -24.78 -16.38 2.97
C ALA A 354 -25.75 -15.45 3.73
N SER A 355 -25.38 -14.17 3.85
CA SER A 355 -26.33 -13.09 4.05
C SER A 355 -26.82 -12.70 2.66
N ILE A 356 -28.05 -13.10 2.36
CA ILE A 356 -28.80 -12.65 1.18
C ILE A 356 -29.50 -11.34 1.54
#